data_AF-A0A329UIY8-F1
#
_entry.id   AF-A0A329UIY8-F1
#
_cell.length_a   1.000
_cell.length_b   1.000
_cell.length_c   1.000
_cell.angle_alpha   90.00
_cell.angle_beta   90.00
_cell.angle_gamma   90.00
#
_symmetry.space_group_name_H-M   'P 1'
#
loop_
_entity.id
_entity.type
_entity.pdbx_description
1 polymer ?
#
loop_
_entity_poly.entity_id
_entity_poly.type
_entity_poly.pdbx_seq_one_letter_code
_entity_poly.pdbx_strand_id
1 'polypeptide(L)'
;MTKFLKRSGAALLSLVLLCVLAIGAGAAASQTVGVKFWKERSDKESMANTGVDSDRTATLTHQANGTYTLTLPVKQVSKMGVTGSLSGLTIGDVTYDGTLTGDFEKGTAVLTIKNLPASVLTGSDVNRSITVTCNIQMDMSLLGELNTTARMCIWNKK
;
A
#
# COMPACT_ATOMS: atom_id res chain seq x y z
N MET A 1 -44.47 36.00 -19.42
CA MET A 1 -43.30 35.26 -19.98
C MET A 1 -42.01 35.44 -19.16
N THR A 2 -42.09 35.70 -17.83
CA THR A 2 -40.92 36.06 -17.00
C THR A 2 -40.57 35.05 -15.90
N LYS A 3 -41.46 34.10 -15.57
CA LYS A 3 -41.21 33.09 -14.53
C LYS A 3 -40.43 31.85 -15.02
N PHE A 4 -40.48 31.55 -16.31
CA PHE A 4 -39.77 30.41 -16.91
C PHE A 4 -38.26 30.61 -16.94
N LEU A 5 -37.81 31.83 -17.29
CA LEU A 5 -36.38 32.17 -17.34
C LEU A 5 -35.72 32.09 -15.95
N LYS A 6 -36.44 32.50 -14.91
CA LYS A 6 -35.94 32.49 -13.51
C LYS A 6 -35.82 31.08 -12.92
N ARG A 7 -36.72 30.16 -13.31
CA ARG A 7 -36.72 28.75 -12.88
C ARG A 7 -35.67 27.91 -13.62
N SER A 8 -35.43 28.21 -14.90
CA SER A 8 -34.38 27.58 -15.69
C SER A 8 -32.97 28.01 -15.25
N GLY A 9 -32.81 29.29 -14.88
CA GLY A 9 -31.54 29.81 -14.34
C GLY A 9 -31.15 29.20 -12.99
N ALA A 10 -32.11 28.97 -12.09
CA ALA A 10 -31.85 28.31 -10.80
C ALA A 10 -31.45 26.83 -10.97
N ALA A 11 -32.08 26.12 -11.91
CA ALA A 11 -31.75 24.74 -12.22
C ALA A 11 -30.36 24.61 -12.88
N LEU A 12 -30.01 25.56 -13.76
CA LEU A 12 -28.67 25.63 -14.36
C LEU A 12 -27.62 25.96 -13.30
N LEU A 13 -27.88 26.93 -12.40
CA LEU A 13 -26.95 27.23 -11.30
C LEU A 13 -26.81 26.04 -10.35
N SER A 14 -27.89 25.35 -9.98
CA SER A 14 -27.79 24.17 -9.11
C SER A 14 -27.03 23.03 -9.79
N LEU A 15 -27.21 22.84 -11.10
CA LEU A 15 -26.48 21.84 -11.87
C LEU A 15 -24.99 22.19 -11.97
N VAL A 16 -24.66 23.47 -12.20
CA VAL A 16 -23.26 23.95 -12.21
C VAL A 16 -22.63 23.78 -10.83
N LEU A 17 -23.33 24.15 -9.74
CA LEU A 17 -22.82 23.96 -8.38
C LEU A 17 -22.62 22.47 -8.03
N LEU A 18 -23.53 21.61 -8.48
CA LEU A 18 -23.43 20.15 -8.32
C LEU A 18 -22.23 19.60 -9.11
N CYS A 19 -21.99 20.10 -10.32
CA CYS A 19 -20.80 19.73 -11.11
C CYS A 19 -19.51 20.17 -10.43
N VAL A 20 -19.44 21.37 -9.87
CA VAL A 20 -18.25 21.84 -9.14
C VAL A 20 -18.01 21.02 -7.86
N LEU A 21 -19.08 20.64 -7.16
CA LEU A 21 -18.99 19.78 -5.97
C LEU A 21 -18.51 18.36 -6.31
N ALA A 22 -18.95 17.81 -7.45
CA ALA A 22 -18.53 16.48 -7.92
C ALA A 22 -17.03 16.42 -8.30
N ILE A 23 -16.45 17.54 -8.74
CA ILE A 23 -15.01 17.63 -9.07
C ILE A 23 -14.15 17.81 -7.80
N GLY A 24 -14.75 18.24 -6.69
CA GLY A 24 -14.10 18.41 -5.39
C GLY A 24 -13.91 17.12 -4.58
N ALA A 25 -14.51 16.00 -5.01
CA ALA A 25 -14.21 14.68 -4.45
C ALA A 25 -12.82 14.26 -4.92
N GLY A 26 -11.80 14.69 -4.17
CA GLY A 26 -10.38 14.48 -4.47
C GLY A 26 -10.14 13.05 -4.93
N ALA A 27 -9.84 12.90 -6.22
CA ALA A 27 -9.43 11.63 -6.78
C ALA A 27 -8.24 11.14 -5.96
N ALA A 28 -8.40 9.99 -5.31
CA ALA A 28 -7.31 9.35 -4.59
C ALA A 28 -6.17 9.13 -5.60
N ALA A 29 -5.09 9.88 -5.45
CA ALA A 29 -3.99 9.85 -6.40
C ALA A 29 -3.24 8.53 -6.21
N SER A 30 -3.49 7.58 -7.12
CA SER A 30 -2.78 6.30 -7.12
C SER A 30 -1.55 6.41 -8.01
N GLN A 31 -0.40 6.02 -7.45
CA GLN A 31 0.88 5.99 -8.15
C GLN A 31 1.47 4.59 -8.11
N THR A 32 2.06 4.16 -9.22
CA THR A 32 2.81 2.90 -9.27
C THR A 32 4.10 3.08 -8.50
N VAL A 33 4.41 2.18 -7.58
CA VAL A 33 5.61 2.27 -6.76
C VAL A 33 6.50 1.06 -6.91
N GLY A 34 7.80 1.27 -6.70
CA GLY A 34 8.74 0.22 -6.39
C GLY A 34 8.83 0.06 -4.88
N VAL A 35 8.86 -1.18 -4.42
CA VAL A 35 9.09 -1.53 -3.02
C VAL A 35 10.29 -2.47 -2.97
N LYS A 36 11.24 -2.19 -2.08
CA LYS A 36 12.40 -3.05 -1.87
C LYS A 36 12.79 -3.10 -0.41
N PHE A 37 13.13 -4.28 0.06
CA PHE A 37 13.57 -4.53 1.42
C PHE A 37 15.08 -4.86 1.46
N TRP A 38 15.77 -4.26 2.41
CA TRP A 38 17.19 -4.41 2.70
C TRP A 38 17.36 -5.01 4.09
N LYS A 39 18.50 -5.65 4.35
CA LYS A 39 18.83 -6.12 5.69
C LYS A 39 18.98 -4.91 6.62
N GLU A 40 18.59 -5.10 7.87
CA GLU A 40 18.69 -4.07 8.90
C GLU A 40 20.14 -3.57 9.08
N ARG A 41 21.09 -4.50 9.15
CA ARG A 41 22.51 -4.21 9.43
C ARG A 41 23.42 -4.27 8.19
N SER A 42 22.85 -4.29 6.98
CA SER A 42 23.63 -4.43 5.74
C SER A 42 22.87 -3.94 4.53
N ASP A 43 23.57 -3.43 3.52
CA ASP A 43 22.98 -3.00 2.23
C ASP A 43 22.69 -4.17 1.27
N LYS A 44 22.60 -5.39 1.82
CA LYS A 44 22.17 -6.59 1.08
C LYS A 44 20.66 -6.72 1.12
N GLU A 45 20.09 -7.38 0.12
CA GLU A 45 18.66 -7.62 0.05
C GLU A 45 18.14 -8.47 1.22
N SER A 46 16.95 -8.12 1.72
CA SER A 46 16.28 -8.85 2.79
C SER A 46 15.55 -10.07 2.25
N MET A 47 15.41 -11.09 3.12
CA MET A 47 14.50 -12.21 2.88
C MET A 47 13.05 -11.74 2.73
N ALA A 48 12.68 -10.56 3.25
CA ALA A 48 11.35 -10.00 3.04
C ALA A 48 11.00 -9.84 1.53
N ASN A 49 12.00 -9.63 0.65
CA ASN A 49 11.77 -9.57 -0.79
C ASN A 49 11.26 -10.89 -1.38
N THR A 50 11.50 -12.04 -0.73
CA THR A 50 10.98 -13.32 -1.23
C THR A 50 9.48 -13.45 -1.05
N GLY A 51 8.87 -12.66 -0.15
CA GLY A 51 7.41 -12.60 0.00
C GLY A 51 6.74 -11.56 -0.87
N VAL A 52 7.52 -10.74 -1.58
CA VAL A 52 7.01 -9.75 -2.52
C VAL A 52 7.03 -10.34 -3.91
N ASP A 53 5.94 -10.14 -4.63
CA ASP A 53 5.86 -10.47 -6.05
C ASP A 53 6.34 -9.28 -6.87
N SER A 54 7.62 -9.30 -7.25
CA SER A 54 8.29 -8.25 -8.00
C SER A 54 7.86 -8.17 -9.46
N ASP A 55 7.24 -9.22 -10.00
CA ASP A 55 6.79 -9.28 -11.39
C ASP A 55 5.48 -8.49 -11.57
N ARG A 56 4.77 -8.24 -10.47
CA ARG A 56 3.55 -7.45 -10.43
C ARG A 56 3.80 -6.03 -9.90
N THR A 57 2.90 -5.13 -10.27
CA THR A 57 2.99 -3.72 -9.91
C THR A 57 2.42 -3.46 -8.53
N ALA A 58 3.23 -2.89 -7.64
CA ALA A 58 2.76 -2.31 -6.39
C ALA A 58 2.22 -0.90 -6.63
N THR A 59 1.18 -0.51 -5.90
CA THR A 59 0.59 0.82 -5.98
C THR A 59 0.52 1.47 -4.60
N LEU A 60 0.71 2.78 -4.57
CA LEU A 60 0.53 3.59 -3.38
C LEU A 60 -0.54 4.63 -3.69
N THR A 61 -1.62 4.62 -2.92
CA THR A 61 -2.75 5.50 -3.14
C THR A 61 -2.81 6.54 -2.03
N HIS A 62 -2.68 7.81 -2.40
CA HIS A 62 -2.86 8.92 -1.46
C HIS A 62 -4.34 9.09 -1.14
N GLN A 63 -4.68 9.03 0.14
CA GLN A 63 -6.03 9.19 0.65
C GLN A 63 -6.32 10.65 1.02
N ALA A 64 -7.59 11.04 0.98
CA ALA A 64 -8.02 12.40 1.33
C ALA A 64 -7.69 12.82 2.77
N ASN A 65 -7.45 11.85 3.67
CA ASN A 65 -7.05 12.09 5.06
C ASN A 65 -5.54 12.34 5.24
N GLY A 66 -4.77 12.47 4.14
CA GLY A 66 -3.32 12.72 4.18
C GLY A 66 -2.46 11.48 4.45
N THR A 67 -3.06 10.28 4.47
CA THR A 67 -2.34 9.01 4.61
C THR A 67 -2.24 8.28 3.28
N TYR A 68 -1.42 7.22 3.23
CA TYR A 68 -1.25 6.39 2.07
C TYR A 68 -1.77 4.97 2.30
N THR A 69 -2.32 4.38 1.24
CA THR A 69 -2.65 2.95 1.18
C THR A 69 -1.68 2.26 0.23
N LEU A 70 -0.89 1.32 0.75
CA LEU A 70 0.02 0.49 -0.03
C LEU A 70 -0.68 -0.80 -0.43
N THR A 71 -0.72 -1.06 -1.73
CA THR A 71 -1.17 -2.32 -2.32
C THR A 71 0.06 -3.03 -2.85
N LEU A 72 0.47 -4.08 -2.15
CA LEU A 72 1.69 -4.83 -2.43
C LEU A 72 1.33 -6.24 -2.91
N PRO A 73 1.65 -6.59 -4.17
CA PRO A 73 1.60 -7.96 -4.64
C PRO A 73 2.53 -8.84 -3.80
N VAL A 74 1.98 -9.93 -3.26
CA VAL A 74 2.72 -10.85 -2.40
C VAL A 74 2.68 -12.26 -2.96
N LYS A 75 3.68 -13.05 -2.58
CA LYS A 75 3.79 -14.47 -2.90
C LYS A 75 4.10 -15.26 -1.64
N GLN A 76 3.82 -16.55 -1.71
CA GLN A 76 4.07 -17.47 -0.61
C GLN A 76 5.57 -17.58 -0.34
N VAL A 77 5.98 -17.38 0.91
CA VAL A 77 7.34 -17.65 1.37
C VAL A 77 7.40 -19.05 1.94
N SER A 78 8.42 -19.82 1.60
CA SER A 78 8.66 -21.14 2.20
C SER A 78 9.97 -21.12 2.98
N LYS A 79 9.92 -21.52 4.25
CA LYS A 79 11.11 -21.66 5.10
C LYS A 79 10.99 -22.95 5.90
N MET A 80 12.00 -23.81 5.79
CA MET A 80 12.05 -25.10 6.50
C MET A 80 10.81 -25.98 6.26
N GLY A 81 10.25 -25.96 5.05
CA GLY A 81 9.08 -26.76 4.68
C GLY A 81 7.73 -26.17 5.10
N VAL A 82 7.72 -25.04 5.81
CA VAL A 82 6.48 -24.33 6.17
C VAL A 82 6.31 -23.12 5.27
N THR A 83 5.09 -22.92 4.80
CA THR A 83 4.73 -21.77 3.98
C THR A 83 4.07 -20.67 4.78
N GLY A 84 4.30 -19.42 4.39
CA GLY A 84 3.67 -18.25 4.98
C GLY A 84 3.55 -17.10 4.00
N SER A 85 3.07 -15.97 4.48
CA SER A 85 2.93 -14.77 3.67
C SER A 85 3.06 -13.49 4.49
N LEU A 86 3.39 -12.39 3.82
CA LEU A 86 3.43 -11.07 4.45
C LEU A 86 1.99 -10.66 4.81
N SER A 87 1.73 -10.41 6.09
CA SER A 87 0.42 -10.02 6.62
C SER A 87 0.36 -8.56 7.05
N GLY A 88 1.51 -7.93 7.28
CA GLY A 88 1.56 -6.54 7.74
C GLY A 88 2.99 -6.02 7.84
N LEU A 89 3.10 -4.76 8.27
CA LEU A 89 4.37 -4.07 8.48
C LEU A 89 4.29 -3.23 9.74
N THR A 90 5.31 -3.25 10.58
CA THR A 90 5.45 -2.31 11.70
C THR A 90 6.52 -1.29 11.37
N ILE A 91 6.22 -0.01 11.54
CA ILE A 91 7.16 1.10 11.30
C ILE A 91 7.35 1.85 12.62
N GLY A 92 8.57 1.83 13.15
CA GLY A 92 8.83 2.31 14.52
C GLY A 92 8.00 1.52 15.54
N ASP A 93 7.16 2.22 16.31
CA ASP A 93 6.29 1.63 17.34
C ASP A 93 4.85 1.36 16.84
N VAL A 94 4.56 1.64 15.56
CA VAL A 94 3.20 1.52 15.01
C VAL A 94 3.11 0.31 14.09
N THR A 95 2.24 -0.63 14.45
CA THR A 95 1.91 -1.80 13.61
C THR A 95 0.79 -1.45 12.63
N TYR A 96 1.05 -1.70 11.35
CA TYR A 96 0.08 -1.56 10.27
C TYR A 96 -0.32 -2.94 9.77
N ASP A 97 -1.48 -3.40 10.23
CA ASP A 97 -2.07 -4.65 9.75
C ASP A 97 -2.52 -4.49 8.31
N GLY A 98 -2.13 -5.47 7.48
CA GLY A 98 -2.54 -5.55 6.11
C GLY A 98 -3.72 -6.49 5.92
N THR A 99 -4.61 -6.17 5.00
CA THR A 99 -5.63 -7.09 4.52
C THR A 99 -5.06 -7.88 3.36
N LEU A 100 -4.87 -9.18 3.56
CA LEU A 100 -4.48 -10.10 2.50
C LEU A 100 -5.71 -10.51 1.68
N THR A 101 -5.63 -10.37 0.38
CA THR A 101 -6.72 -10.70 -0.56
C THR A 101 -6.16 -11.48 -1.75
N GLY A 102 -6.97 -12.37 -2.34
CA GLY A 102 -6.56 -13.18 -3.50
C GLY A 102 -6.06 -14.57 -3.12
N ASP A 103 -5.39 -15.22 -4.06
CA ASP A 103 -5.02 -16.63 -3.98
C ASP A 103 -3.53 -16.82 -4.34
N PHE A 104 -2.76 -17.44 -3.44
CA PHE A 104 -1.33 -17.70 -3.64
C PHE A 104 -1.07 -18.74 -4.71
N GLU A 105 -1.90 -19.79 -4.82
CA GLU A 105 -1.76 -20.84 -5.83
C GLU A 105 -1.97 -20.28 -7.23
N LYS A 106 -2.85 -19.28 -7.36
CA LYS A 106 -3.10 -18.56 -8.61
C LYS A 106 -2.18 -17.37 -8.85
N GLY A 107 -1.25 -17.07 -7.94
CA GLY A 107 -0.35 -15.92 -8.06
C GLY A 107 -1.08 -14.55 -8.06
N THR A 108 -2.26 -14.48 -7.46
CA THR A 108 -3.10 -13.26 -7.43
C THR A 108 -3.11 -12.57 -6.07
N ALA A 109 -2.42 -13.13 -5.07
CA ALA A 109 -2.42 -12.60 -3.72
C ALA A 109 -1.86 -11.16 -3.63
N VAL A 110 -2.54 -10.31 -2.89
CA VAL A 110 -2.22 -8.89 -2.70
C VAL A 110 -2.45 -8.51 -1.24
N LEU A 111 -1.44 -7.87 -0.65
CA LEU A 111 -1.48 -7.29 0.67
C LEU A 111 -1.83 -5.80 0.60
N THR A 112 -2.90 -5.39 1.25
CA THR A 112 -3.33 -3.98 1.31
C THR A 112 -3.12 -3.42 2.71
N ILE A 113 -2.22 -2.45 2.86
CA ILE A 113 -1.91 -1.80 4.13
C ILE A 113 -2.39 -0.36 4.05
N LYS A 114 -3.24 0.04 5.00
CA LYS A 114 -3.87 1.37 5.02
C LYS A 114 -3.21 2.28 6.05
N ASN A 115 -3.45 3.58 5.91
CA ASN A 115 -3.07 4.61 6.87
C ASN A 115 -1.56 4.77 7.07
N LEU A 116 -0.75 4.41 6.07
CA LEU A 116 0.68 4.61 6.11
C LEU A 116 1.04 6.11 6.08
N PRO A 117 2.08 6.52 6.82
CA PRO A 117 2.53 7.90 6.82
C PRO A 117 3.26 8.24 5.52
N ALA A 118 3.30 9.53 5.17
CA ALA A 118 4.03 10.03 4.00
C ALA A 118 5.54 9.71 4.03
N SER A 119 6.10 9.52 5.22
CA SER A 119 7.50 9.12 5.43
C SER A 119 7.85 7.77 4.81
N VAL A 120 6.85 6.97 4.41
CA VAL A 120 7.08 5.70 3.71
C VAL A 120 7.70 5.90 2.31
N LEU A 121 7.51 7.07 1.69
CA LEU A 121 8.10 7.44 0.39
C LEU A 121 9.55 7.90 0.54
N THR A 122 10.42 6.95 0.86
CA THR A 122 11.84 7.19 1.11
C THR A 122 12.69 7.39 -0.15
N GLY A 123 12.17 7.02 -1.33
CA GLY A 123 12.96 6.87 -2.54
C GLY A 123 13.67 5.51 -2.59
N SER A 124 14.48 5.32 -3.64
CA SER A 124 15.19 4.06 -3.92
C SER A 124 16.55 3.92 -3.23
N ASP A 125 17.03 4.98 -2.57
CA ASP A 125 18.32 5.00 -1.87
C ASP A 125 18.22 4.23 -0.54
N VAL A 126 19.10 3.23 -0.37
CA VAL A 126 19.18 2.43 0.86
C VAL A 126 19.52 3.28 2.09
N ASN A 127 20.22 4.39 1.93
CA ASN A 127 20.55 5.30 3.04
C ASN A 127 19.34 6.10 3.54
N ARG A 128 18.28 6.19 2.72
CA ARG A 128 17.01 6.83 3.08
C ARG A 128 15.94 5.84 3.49
N SER A 129 16.25 4.55 3.48
CA SER A 129 15.31 3.49 3.84
C SER A 129 14.82 3.63 5.28
N ILE A 130 13.55 3.26 5.50
CA ILE A 130 12.94 3.26 6.85
C ILE A 130 13.06 1.88 7.46
N THR A 131 13.39 1.81 8.75
CA THR A 131 13.35 0.55 9.48
C THR A 131 11.91 0.08 9.61
N VAL A 132 11.65 -1.15 9.16
CA VAL A 132 10.35 -1.79 9.26
C VAL A 132 10.51 -3.22 9.75
N THR A 133 9.55 -3.67 10.54
CA THR A 133 9.41 -5.08 10.87
C THR A 133 8.33 -5.66 9.97
N CYS A 134 8.71 -6.60 9.13
CA CYS A 134 7.79 -7.34 8.29
C CYS A 134 7.15 -8.45 9.10
N ASN A 135 5.82 -8.43 9.17
CA ASN A 135 5.05 -9.45 9.87
C ASN A 135 4.69 -10.55 8.85
N ILE A 136 5.14 -11.77 9.12
CA ILE A 136 4.93 -12.93 8.26
C ILE A 136 4.07 -13.93 9.01
N GLN A 137 2.88 -14.19 8.51
CA GLN A 137 2.00 -15.21 9.05
C GLN A 137 2.31 -16.56 8.39
N MET A 138 2.71 -17.55 9.19
CA MET A 138 3.00 -18.91 8.74
C MET A 138 1.76 -19.80 8.90
N ASP A 139 1.54 -20.70 7.94
CA ASP A 139 0.31 -21.52 7.81
C ASP A 139 0.25 -22.70 8.80
N MET A 140 1.36 -23.05 9.45
CA MET A 140 1.36 -24.10 10.46
C MET A 140 1.33 -23.51 11.87
N SER A 141 0.35 -23.96 12.65
CA SER A 141 0.05 -23.62 14.05
C SER A 141 1.22 -23.73 15.04
N LEU A 142 2.41 -24.18 14.62
CA LEU A 142 3.62 -24.34 15.44
C LEU A 142 4.61 -23.18 15.36
N LEU A 143 4.57 -22.32 14.32
CA LEU A 143 5.60 -21.28 14.14
C LEU A 143 5.17 -19.85 14.50
N GLY A 144 3.87 -19.63 14.76
CA GLY A 144 3.35 -18.31 15.11
C GLY A 144 3.63 -17.25 14.03
N GLU A 145 3.39 -15.98 14.37
CA GLU A 145 3.81 -14.86 13.52
C GLU A 145 5.33 -14.72 13.58
N LEU A 146 5.98 -14.81 12.41
CA LEU A 146 7.40 -14.53 12.28
C LEU A 146 7.60 -13.05 11.93
N ASN A 147 8.31 -12.35 12.80
CA ASN A 147 8.67 -10.96 12.58
C ASN A 147 10.12 -10.89 12.10
N THR A 148 10.35 -10.29 10.93
CA THR A 148 11.69 -10.04 10.41
C THR A 148 11.94 -8.54 10.31
N THR A 149 12.99 -8.06 10.97
CA THR A 149 13.42 -6.66 10.85
C THR A 149 14.14 -6.45 9.51
N ALA A 150 13.81 -5.36 8.84
CA ALA A 150 14.37 -4.98 7.55
C ALA A 150 14.39 -3.45 7.44
N ARG A 151 15.06 -2.93 6.43
CA ARG A 151 14.85 -1.56 5.99
C ARG A 151 14.06 -1.58 4.69
N MET A 152 13.08 -0.70 4.55
CA MET A 152 12.20 -0.65 3.38
C MET A 152 12.40 0.66 2.62
N CYS A 153 12.43 0.54 1.29
CA CYS A 153 12.39 1.63 0.35
C CYS A 153 11.08 1.60 -0.43
N ILE A 154 10.39 2.73 -0.52
CA ILE A 154 9.29 2.92 -1.48
C ILE A 154 9.59 4.15 -2.33
N TRP A 155 9.49 3.99 -3.65
CA TRP A 155 9.68 5.08 -4.61
C TRP A 155 8.65 5.05 -5.72
N ASN A 156 8.33 6.21 -6.27
CA ASN A 156 7.44 6.30 -7.42
C ASN A 156 8.14 5.75 -8.68
N LYS A 157 7.50 4.80 -9.38
CA LYS A 157 7.91 4.35 -10.70
C LYS A 157 7.29 5.30 -11.71
N LYS A 158 8.11 6.19 -12.27
CA LYS A 158 7.72 7.04 -13.40
C LYS A 158 7.51 6.21 -14.66
#